data_AF-A0A6P1P0R2-F1
#
_entry.id   AF-A0A6P1P0R2-F1
#
_cell.length_a   1.000
_cell.length_b   1.000
_cell.length_c   1.000
_cell.angle_alpha   90.00
_cell.angle_beta   90.00
_cell.angle_gamma   90.00
#
_symmetry.space_group_name_H-M   'P 1'
#
loop_
_entity.id
_entity.type
_entity.pdbx_description
1 polymer ?
#
loop_
_entity_poly.entity_id
_entity_poly.type
_entity_poly.pdbx_seq_one_letter_code
_entity_poly.pdbx_strand_id
1 'polypeptide(L)'
;MKRKILSLLIIMHGLFLFSGCQHPEGKIEWPEENLQWLSYAETQCADPWGYGNSQQDKAQYVKGYLEKQGIQVFNISLIKESEGAMCLACTCPSGRVLRVQVKKEDEAKLLALGFKMI
;
A
#
# COMPACT_ATOMS: atom_id res chain seq x y z
N MET A 1 39.26 -19.81 62.56
CA MET A 1 40.50 -19.01 62.45
C MET A 1 40.24 -17.80 61.56
N LYS A 2 40.62 -16.61 62.03
CA LYS A 2 40.42 -15.30 61.37
C LYS A 2 41.45 -15.11 60.25
N ARG A 3 41.05 -14.46 59.13
CA ARG A 3 41.83 -13.38 58.51
C ARG A 3 40.98 -12.59 57.51
N LYS A 4 40.71 -11.35 57.92
CA LYS A 4 40.15 -10.22 57.16
C LYS A 4 41.26 -9.65 56.28
N ILE A 5 40.98 -9.26 55.03
CA ILE A 5 41.50 -8.01 54.44
C ILE A 5 40.43 -7.41 53.53
N LEU A 6 40.11 -6.16 53.84
CA LEU A 6 39.16 -5.22 53.24
C LEU A 6 40.01 -4.13 52.57
N SER A 7 39.74 -3.76 51.32
CA SER A 7 40.07 -2.46 50.70
C SER A 7 39.41 -2.39 49.32
N LEU A 8 38.21 -1.83 49.18
CA LEU A 8 37.92 -0.42 48.81
C LEU A 8 38.64 0.08 47.54
N LEU A 9 37.87 0.26 46.45
CA LEU A 9 37.74 1.54 45.69
C LEU A 9 36.61 1.42 44.62
N ILE A 10 35.42 1.93 44.98
CA ILE A 10 34.53 2.83 44.20
C ILE A 10 34.29 2.46 42.72
N ILE A 11 33.23 1.70 42.38
CA ILE A 11 31.90 2.18 41.97
C ILE A 11 31.90 3.54 41.23
N MET A 12 32.08 3.53 39.91
CA MET A 12 31.48 4.50 38.99
C MET A 12 31.13 3.75 37.69
N HIS A 13 30.01 3.05 37.68
CA HIS A 13 28.83 3.45 36.91
C HIS A 13 29.18 3.92 35.49
N GLY A 14 29.53 2.95 34.66
CA GLY A 14 29.64 3.09 33.21
C GLY A 14 29.14 1.84 32.49
N LEU A 15 28.22 1.07 33.10
CA LEU A 15 27.31 0.23 32.32
C LEU A 15 26.39 1.20 31.57
N PHE A 16 26.91 1.72 30.46
CA PHE A 16 26.12 2.40 29.46
C PHE A 16 25.27 1.31 28.81
N LEU A 17 24.10 1.08 29.41
CA LEU A 17 23.00 0.35 28.82
C LEU A 17 22.63 1.09 27.54
N PHE A 18 23.27 0.73 26.42
CA PHE A 18 22.70 0.94 25.11
C PHE A 18 21.51 -0.02 24.99
N SER A 19 20.41 0.35 25.64
CA SER A 19 19.08 -0.08 25.25
C SER A 19 18.78 0.57 23.91
N GLY A 20 19.41 0.06 22.84
CA GLY A 20 18.97 0.38 21.50
C GLY A 20 17.57 -0.18 21.35
N CYS A 21 16.56 0.69 21.22
CA CYS A 21 15.27 0.28 20.70
C CYS A 21 15.50 -0.22 19.26
N GLN A 22 15.60 -1.53 19.08
CA GLN A 22 15.39 -2.11 17.75
C GLN A 22 13.94 -1.84 17.41
N HIS A 23 13.70 -0.80 16.61
CA HIS A 23 12.42 -0.64 15.93
C HIS A 23 12.33 -1.80 14.94
N PRO A 24 11.40 -2.75 15.10
CA PRO A 24 11.23 -3.77 14.08
C PRO A 24 10.64 -3.08 12.85
N GLU A 25 11.50 -2.73 11.90
CA GLU A 25 11.09 -2.48 10.52
C GLU A 25 10.68 -3.81 9.87
N GLY A 26 9.58 -4.36 10.38
CA GLY A 26 8.90 -5.50 9.81
C GLY A 26 8.00 -5.01 8.68
N LYS A 27 8.34 -5.37 7.44
CA LYS A 27 7.37 -5.34 6.35
C LYS A 27 6.19 -6.19 6.80
N ILE A 28 5.01 -5.58 6.89
CA ILE A 28 3.79 -6.33 7.22
C ILE A 28 3.45 -7.17 5.99
N GLU A 29 3.90 -8.42 6.02
CA GLU A 29 3.62 -9.42 5.00
C GLU A 29 2.26 -10.02 5.33
N TRP A 30 1.23 -9.60 4.60
CA TRP A 30 -0.12 -10.10 4.78
C TRP A 30 -0.22 -11.46 4.10
N PRO A 31 -0.75 -12.50 4.77
CA PRO A 31 -0.97 -13.78 4.11
C PRO A 31 -1.93 -13.57 2.94
N GLU A 32 -1.57 -14.10 1.76
CA GLU A 32 -2.31 -13.85 0.50
C GLU A 32 -3.80 -14.19 0.60
N GLU A 33 -4.20 -15.07 1.52
CA GLU A 33 -5.58 -15.44 1.81
C GLU A 33 -6.49 -14.25 2.22
N ASN A 34 -5.90 -13.12 2.64
CA ASN A 34 -6.62 -11.90 3.02
C ASN A 34 -6.61 -10.82 1.94
N LEU A 35 -6.08 -11.13 0.75
CA LEU A 35 -6.09 -10.21 -0.38
C LEU A 35 -7.27 -10.51 -1.32
N GLN A 36 -7.78 -9.48 -1.97
CA GLN A 36 -8.86 -9.56 -2.94
C GLN A 36 -8.53 -8.70 -4.15
N TRP A 37 -8.82 -9.23 -5.35
CA TRP A 37 -8.75 -8.47 -6.59
C TRP A 37 -10.07 -7.76 -6.86
N LEU A 38 -9.98 -6.49 -7.23
CA LEU A 38 -11.09 -5.69 -7.74
C LEU A 38 -10.71 -5.01 -9.05
N SER A 39 -11.70 -4.75 -9.89
CA SER A 39 -11.55 -4.08 -11.19
C SER A 39 -12.25 -2.73 -11.22
N TYR A 40 -11.76 -1.83 -12.06
CA TYR A 40 -12.40 -0.57 -12.40
C TYR A 40 -12.33 -0.37 -13.91
N ALA A 41 -13.47 -0.09 -14.54
CA ALA A 41 -13.53 0.24 -15.96
C ALA A 41 -13.12 1.71 -16.14
N GLU A 42 -11.94 1.93 -16.71
CA GLU A 42 -11.41 3.29 -16.86
C GLU A 42 -12.20 4.10 -17.88
N THR A 43 -12.40 5.36 -17.56
CA THR A 43 -12.98 6.35 -18.46
C THR A 43 -11.89 7.05 -19.28
N GLN A 44 -12.28 7.88 -20.24
CA GLN A 44 -11.31 8.61 -21.07
C GLN A 44 -10.54 9.68 -20.29
N CYS A 45 -11.21 10.40 -19.38
CA CYS A 45 -10.59 11.44 -18.57
C CYS A 45 -11.28 11.76 -17.24
N ALA A 46 -12.36 11.07 -16.87
CA ALA A 46 -13.12 11.37 -15.65
C ALA A 46 -12.67 10.57 -14.42
N ASP A 47 -11.61 9.77 -14.54
CA ASP A 47 -11.14 8.91 -13.45
C ASP A 47 -10.58 9.77 -12.28
N PRO A 48 -10.87 9.44 -11.01
CA PRO A 48 -10.51 10.28 -9.85
C PRO A 48 -9.01 10.49 -9.63
N TRP A 49 -8.18 9.58 -10.12
CA TRP A 49 -6.72 9.66 -10.03
C TRP A 49 -6.09 10.54 -11.12
N GLY A 50 -6.89 11.10 -12.02
CA GLY A 50 -6.44 11.99 -13.08
C GLY A 50 -5.87 11.26 -14.29
N TYR A 51 -5.15 12.02 -15.13
CA TYR A 51 -4.67 11.54 -16.42
C TYR A 51 -3.17 11.22 -16.39
N GLY A 52 -2.82 10.00 -16.84
CA GLY A 52 -1.43 9.56 -17.04
C GLY A 52 -1.21 9.12 -18.49
N ASN A 53 -0.09 9.54 -19.08
CA ASN A 53 0.26 9.27 -20.47
C ASN A 53 0.80 7.85 -20.68
N SER A 54 1.42 7.26 -19.66
CA SER A 54 1.95 5.89 -19.69
C SER A 54 1.23 4.97 -18.69
N GLN A 55 1.37 3.66 -18.88
CA GLN A 55 0.84 2.67 -17.93
C GLN A 55 1.49 2.80 -16.55
N GLN A 56 2.80 3.04 -16.50
CA GLN A 56 3.55 3.23 -15.26
C GLN A 56 3.05 4.46 -14.50
N ASP A 57 2.85 5.60 -15.17
CA ASP A 57 2.35 6.81 -14.52
C ASP A 57 0.95 6.57 -13.93
N LYS A 58 0.10 5.89 -14.69
CA LYS A 58 -1.27 5.57 -14.29
C LYS A 58 -1.31 4.65 -13.08
N ALA A 59 -0.45 3.63 -13.02
CA ALA A 59 -0.34 2.77 -11.85
C ALA A 59 0.06 3.57 -10.59
N GLN A 60 0.99 4.51 -10.72
CA GLN A 60 1.40 5.38 -9.60
C GLN A 60 0.28 6.34 -9.17
N TYR A 61 -0.45 6.93 -10.10
CA TYR A 61 -1.57 7.82 -9.77
C TYR A 61 -2.72 7.09 -9.08
N VAL A 62 -3.10 5.90 -9.58
CA VAL A 62 -4.10 5.05 -8.93
C VAL A 62 -3.64 4.69 -7.52
N LYS A 63 -2.40 4.21 -7.37
CA LYS A 63 -1.85 3.82 -6.08
C LYS A 63 -1.87 5.00 -5.10
N GLY A 64 -1.35 6.16 -5.51
CA GLY A 64 -1.33 7.35 -4.68
C GLY A 64 -2.74 7.89 -4.35
N TYR A 65 -3.70 7.73 -5.25
CA TYR A 65 -5.11 8.06 -4.97
C TYR A 65 -5.69 7.13 -3.90
N LEU A 66 -5.53 5.82 -4.04
CA LEU A 66 -6.06 4.83 -3.09
C LEU A 66 -5.37 4.93 -1.71
N GLU A 67 -4.07 5.17 -1.68
CA GLU A 67 -3.32 5.37 -0.42
C GLU A 67 -3.82 6.62 0.34
N LYS A 68 -4.19 7.70 -0.36
CA LYS A 68 -4.83 8.87 0.25
C LYS A 68 -6.21 8.57 0.83
N GLN A 69 -6.89 7.52 0.35
CA GLN A 69 -8.13 7.00 0.93
C GLN A 69 -7.87 5.98 2.06
N GLY A 70 -6.62 5.79 2.46
CA GLY A 70 -6.23 4.81 3.49
C GLY A 70 -6.35 3.36 3.02
N ILE A 71 -6.17 3.11 1.71
CA ILE A 71 -6.24 1.78 1.10
C ILE A 71 -4.83 1.38 0.64
N GLN A 72 -4.32 0.26 1.13
CA GLN A 72 -3.02 -0.27 0.70
C GLN A 72 -3.17 -1.10 -0.57
N VAL A 73 -2.42 -0.75 -1.62
CA VAL A 73 -2.38 -1.49 -2.88
C VAL A 73 -1.16 -2.42 -2.91
N PHE A 74 -1.40 -3.73 -3.02
CA PHE A 74 -0.36 -4.75 -3.10
C PHE A 74 0.11 -4.98 -4.52
N ASN A 75 -0.85 -4.99 -5.45
CA ASN A 75 -0.58 -5.22 -6.86
C ASN A 75 -1.56 -4.40 -7.71
N ILE A 76 -1.11 -4.01 -8.89
CA ILE A 76 -1.87 -3.21 -9.84
C ILE A 76 -1.55 -3.69 -11.26
N SER A 77 -2.59 -3.90 -12.05
CA SER A 77 -2.45 -4.20 -13.47
C SER A 77 -3.43 -3.37 -14.28
N LEU A 78 -3.03 -3.01 -15.48
CA LEU A 78 -3.88 -2.31 -16.45
C LEU A 78 -3.98 -3.19 -17.69
N ILE A 79 -5.20 -3.47 -18.10
CA ILE A 79 -5.49 -4.39 -19.20
C ILE A 79 -6.31 -3.64 -20.24
N LYS A 80 -5.91 -3.72 -21.50
CA LYS A 80 -6.74 -3.26 -22.62
C LYS A 80 -7.69 -4.40 -23.00
N GLU A 81 -8.98 -4.23 -22.76
CA GLU A 81 -10.02 -5.22 -23.10
C GLU A 81 -10.74 -4.87 -24.42
N SER A 82 -10.71 -3.60 -24.84
CA SER A 82 -11.23 -3.16 -26.14
C SER A 82 -10.54 -1.89 -26.63
N GLU A 83 -10.91 -1.41 -27.82
CA GLU A 83 -10.48 -0.12 -28.36
C GLU A 83 -11.15 1.10 -27.69
N GLY A 84 -12.05 0.86 -26.73
CA GLY A 84 -12.83 1.91 -26.09
C GLY A 84 -14.03 2.36 -26.92
N ALA A 85 -14.79 3.32 -26.40
CA ALA A 85 -15.96 3.86 -27.08
C ALA A 85 -15.57 4.96 -28.08
N MET A 86 -16.23 4.98 -29.25
CA MET A 86 -16.10 6.08 -30.23
C MET A 86 -16.88 7.32 -29.78
N CYS A 87 -16.44 7.98 -28.72
CA CYS A 87 -16.99 9.24 -28.24
C CYS A 87 -15.90 10.10 -27.61
N LEU A 88 -16.14 11.40 -27.48
CA LEU A 88 -15.16 12.36 -26.94
C LEU A 88 -15.48 12.83 -25.51
N ALA A 89 -16.52 12.26 -24.88
CA ALA A 89 -16.88 12.63 -23.51
C ALA A 89 -15.92 11.96 -22.51
N CYS A 90 -15.54 12.68 -21.44
CA CYS A 90 -14.59 12.17 -20.46
C CYS A 90 -15.07 10.90 -19.73
N THR A 91 -16.38 10.74 -19.59
CA THR A 91 -17.01 9.60 -18.91
C THR A 91 -17.14 8.37 -19.82
N CYS A 92 -16.82 8.48 -21.10
CA CYS A 92 -16.85 7.34 -21.99
C CYS A 92 -15.83 6.28 -21.57
N PRO A 93 -16.12 4.99 -21.75
CA PRO A 93 -15.16 3.92 -21.50
C PRO A 93 -13.93 4.07 -22.40
N SER A 94 -12.74 3.97 -21.80
CA SER A 94 -11.47 3.97 -22.53
C SER A 94 -11.12 2.60 -23.14
N GLY A 95 -11.87 1.55 -22.80
CA GLY A 95 -11.57 0.17 -23.19
C GLY A 95 -10.48 -0.48 -22.34
N ARG A 96 -9.96 0.22 -21.33
CA ARG A 96 -9.03 -0.32 -20.33
C ARG A 96 -9.74 -0.66 -19.03
N VAL A 97 -9.26 -1.72 -18.39
CA VAL A 97 -9.66 -2.14 -17.05
C VAL A 97 -8.44 -2.11 -16.14
N LEU A 98 -8.56 -1.34 -15.08
CA LEU A 98 -7.64 -1.34 -13.97
C LEU A 98 -8.00 -2.51 -13.04
N ARG A 99 -7.02 -3.28 -12.58
CA ARG A 99 -7.22 -4.26 -11.51
C ARG A 99 -6.25 -3.97 -10.37
N VAL A 100 -6.76 -3.99 -9.15
CA VAL A 100 -5.98 -3.76 -7.94
C VAL A 100 -6.18 -4.91 -6.97
N GLN A 101 -5.09 -5.30 -6.32
CA GLN A 101 -5.11 -6.24 -5.22
C GLN A 101 -4.97 -5.46 -3.92
N VAL A 102 -5.96 -5.60 -3.05
CA VAL A 102 -6.06 -4.90 -1.76
C VAL A 102 -6.41 -5.91 -0.68
N LYS A 103 -6.44 -5.47 0.58
CA LYS A 103 -6.98 -6.31 1.64
C LYS A 103 -8.50 -6.45 1.50
N LYS A 104 -9.04 -7.61 1.88
CA LYS A 104 -10.49 -7.85 1.93
C LYS A 104 -11.24 -6.82 2.80
N GLU A 105 -10.62 -6.33 3.88
CA GLU A 105 -11.22 -5.30 4.75
C GLU A 105 -11.49 -3.96 4.05
N ASP A 106 -10.77 -3.66 2.96
CA ASP A 106 -10.95 -2.43 2.18
C ASP A 106 -11.95 -2.59 1.02
N GLU A 107 -12.45 -3.79 0.76
CA GLU A 107 -13.33 -4.10 -0.38
C GLU A 107 -14.51 -3.12 -0.48
N ALA A 108 -15.24 -2.93 0.63
CA ALA A 108 -16.41 -2.04 0.66
C ALA A 108 -16.06 -0.58 0.29
N LYS A 109 -14.85 -0.11 0.64
CA LYS A 109 -14.39 1.22 0.25
C LYS A 109 -14.15 1.30 -1.26
N LEU A 110 -13.53 0.28 -1.86
CA LEU A 110 -13.31 0.25 -3.31
C LEU A 110 -14.63 0.13 -4.08
N LEU A 111 -15.58 -0.67 -3.59
CA LEU A 111 -16.92 -0.76 -4.20
C LEU A 111 -17.61 0.61 -4.20
N ALA A 112 -17.51 1.37 -3.10
CA ALA A 112 -18.03 2.73 -3.02
C ALA A 112 -17.33 3.72 -3.98
N LEU A 113 -16.07 3.44 -4.36
CA LEU A 113 -15.31 4.19 -5.36
C LEU A 113 -15.61 3.75 -6.81
N GLY A 114 -16.52 2.79 -7.02
CA GLY A 114 -16.93 2.32 -8.35
C GLY A 114 -16.15 1.10 -8.87
N PHE A 115 -15.29 0.49 -8.04
CA PHE A 115 -14.69 -0.79 -8.38
C PHE A 115 -15.74 -1.92 -8.31
N LYS A 116 -15.41 -3.07 -8.91
CA LYS A 116 -16.21 -4.29 -8.93
C LYS A 116 -15.36 -5.49 -8.59
N MET A 117 -15.93 -6.49 -7.93
CA MET A 117 -15.26 -7.78 -7.70
C MET A 117 -15.01 -8.50 -9.04
N ILE A 118 -13.94 -9.30 -9.09
CA ILE A 118 -13.54 -10.13 -10.24
C ILE A 118 -13.56 -11.60 -9.81
#